data_AF-A0A947BJG8-F1
#
_entry.id   AF-A0A947BJG8-F1
#
_cell.length_a   1.000
_cell.length_b   1.000
_cell.length_c   1.000
_cell.angle_alpha   90.00
_cell.angle_beta   90.00
_cell.angle_gamma   90.00
#
_symmetry.space_group_name_H-M   'P 1'
#
loop_
_entity.id
_entity.type
_entity.pdbx_description
1 polymer ?
#
loop_
_entity_poly.entity_id
_entity_poly.type
_entity_poly.pdbx_seq_one_letter_code
_entity_poly.pdbx_strand_id
1 'polypeptide(L)'
;EEWRDWFRGCGVVCPKILPGLSVKDPALAMQAAADGLGLAIGYLELIDKDLHSGNLVIACDQRVKHEFSYYLVYRPSLKKNASLLQFRDWLTGQI
;
A
#
# COMPACT_ATOMS: atom_id res chain seq x y z
N GLU A 1 0.29 -5.43 -10.69
CA GLU A 1 -0.67 -4.70 -11.54
C GLU A 1 -0.77 -3.23 -11.13
N GLU A 2 -0.40 -2.90 -9.89
CA GLU A 2 -0.18 -1.56 -9.33
C GLU A 2 0.20 -0.46 -10.34
N TRP A 3 1.26 -0.63 -11.14
CA TRP A 3 1.62 0.38 -12.16
C TRP A 3 0.50 0.60 -13.18
N ARG A 4 -0.10 -0.46 -13.73
CA ARG A 4 -1.23 -0.33 -14.65
C ARG A 4 -2.41 0.38 -14.00
N ASP A 5 -2.71 0.08 -12.74
CA ASP A 5 -3.84 0.68 -12.02
C ASP A 5 -3.59 2.15 -11.69
N TRP A 6 -2.35 2.49 -11.29
CA TRP A 6 -1.94 3.87 -11.10
C TRP A 6 -1.99 4.66 -12.42
N PHE A 7 -1.41 4.15 -13.51
CA PHE A 7 -1.48 4.79 -14.83
C PHE A 7 -2.94 5.01 -15.28
N ARG A 8 -3.80 3.99 -15.11
CA ARG A 8 -5.24 4.09 -15.40
C ARG A 8 -5.91 5.18 -14.56
N GLY A 9 -5.62 5.24 -13.26
CA GLY A 9 -6.14 6.27 -12.36
C GLY A 9 -5.62 7.68 -12.66
N CYS A 10 -4.47 7.79 -13.32
CA CYS A 10 -3.94 9.05 -13.86
C CYS A 10 -4.56 9.44 -15.22
N GLY A 11 -5.37 8.58 -15.82
CA GLY A 11 -5.89 8.79 -17.18
C GLY A 11 -4.84 8.63 -18.29
N VAL A 12 -3.73 7.93 -18.00
CA VAL A 12 -2.60 7.74 -18.92
C VAL A 12 -2.47 6.27 -19.31
N VAL A 13 -2.04 6.01 -20.54
CA VAL A 13 -1.79 4.65 -21.01
C VAL A 13 -0.50 4.11 -20.39
N CYS A 14 -0.61 3.02 -19.64
CA CYS A 14 0.55 2.30 -19.11
C CYS A 14 1.37 1.70 -20.27
N PRO A 15 2.71 1.88 -20.31
CA PRO A 15 3.58 1.16 -21.23
C PRO A 15 3.42 -0.35 -21.09
N LYS A 16 3.56 -1.10 -22.20
CA LYS A 16 3.49 -2.58 -22.18
C LYS A 16 4.62 -3.21 -21.37
N ILE A 17 5.79 -2.58 -21.39
CA ILE A 17 6.98 -2.99 -20.66
C ILE A 17 7.50 -1.77 -19.93
N LEU A 18 7.66 -1.89 -18.62
CA LEU A 18 8.36 -0.91 -17.81
C LEU A 18 9.82 -1.34 -17.68
N PRO A 19 10.79 -0.44 -17.86
CA PRO A 19 12.20 -0.77 -17.66
C PRO A 19 12.50 -0.99 -16.17
N GLY A 20 13.58 -1.73 -15.90
CA GLY A 20 14.09 -1.94 -14.54
C GLY A 20 13.65 -3.26 -13.90
N LEU A 21 14.00 -3.40 -12.62
CA LEU A 21 13.73 -4.59 -11.83
C LEU A 21 12.24 -4.68 -11.49
N SER A 22 11.61 -5.80 -11.85
CA SER A 22 10.24 -6.11 -11.43
C SER A 22 10.28 -6.95 -10.16
N VAL A 23 9.78 -6.38 -9.07
CA VAL A 23 9.68 -7.05 -7.76
C VAL A 23 8.21 -7.32 -7.45
N LYS A 24 7.88 -8.55 -7.05
CA LYS A 24 6.51 -8.92 -6.69
C LYS A 24 6.16 -8.62 -5.23
N ASP A 25 7.17 -8.58 -4.37
CA ASP A 25 7.01 -8.28 -2.94
C ASP A 25 7.03 -6.76 -2.71
N PRO A 26 5.95 -6.17 -2.14
CA PRO A 26 5.89 -4.72 -1.91
C PRO A 26 6.95 -4.20 -0.95
N ALA A 27 7.30 -4.94 0.10
CA ALA A 27 8.29 -4.52 1.08
C ALA A 27 9.69 -4.49 0.44
N LEU A 28 10.02 -5.50 -0.38
CA LEU A 28 11.27 -5.50 -1.14
C LEU A 28 11.30 -4.37 -2.19
N ALA A 29 10.17 -4.05 -2.83
CA ALA A 29 10.09 -2.93 -3.77
C ALA A 29 10.31 -1.58 -3.06
N MET A 30 9.74 -1.38 -1.86
CA MET A 30 9.98 -0.18 -1.06
C MET A 30 11.44 -0.06 -0.62
N GLN A 31 12.04 -1.16 -0.14
CA GLN A 31 13.46 -1.15 0.25
C GLN A 31 14.35 -0.81 -0.95
N ALA A 32 14.11 -1.41 -2.12
CA ALA A 32 14.87 -1.10 -3.32
C ALA A 32 14.75 0.38 -3.73
N ALA A 33 13.57 0.98 -3.58
CA ALA A 33 13.38 2.42 -3.82
C ALA A 33 14.13 3.28 -2.80
N ALA A 34 14.09 2.91 -1.51
CA ALA A 34 14.83 3.59 -0.45
C ALA A 34 16.36 3.49 -0.64
N ASP A 35 16.84 2.37 -1.18
CA ASP A 35 18.24 2.15 -1.54
C ASP A 35 18.65 2.88 -2.85
N GLY A 36 17.74 3.63 -3.47
CA GLY A 36 18.01 4.44 -4.67
C GLY A 36 18.00 3.66 -5.98
N LEU A 37 17.45 2.44 -6.01
CA LEU A 37 17.42 1.59 -7.21
C LEU A 37 16.30 1.94 -8.19
N GLY A 38 15.39 2.87 -7.85
CA GLY A 38 14.35 3.34 -8.76
C GLY A 38 13.10 3.87 -8.06
N LEU A 39 11.97 3.75 -8.74
CA LEU A 39 10.65 4.17 -8.26
C LEU A 39 9.79 2.95 -7.91
N ALA A 40 8.99 3.06 -6.86
CA ALA A 40 8.01 2.06 -6.47
C ALA A 40 6.65 2.71 -6.21
N ILE A 41 5.57 1.95 -6.42
CA ILE A 41 4.22 2.32 -5.97
C ILE A 41 4.00 1.70 -4.61
N GLY A 42 3.67 2.53 -3.63
CA GLY A 42 3.41 2.13 -2.25
C GLY A 42 2.11 2.71 -1.72
N TYR A 43 1.66 2.15 -0.60
CA TYR A 43 0.52 2.64 0.15
C TYR A 43 1.02 3.62 1.21
N LEU A 44 0.47 4.83 1.24
CA LEU A 44 0.94 5.90 2.15
C LEU A 44 0.90 5.45 3.61
N GLU A 45 -0.11 4.68 3.97
CA GLU A 45 -0.33 4.11 5.29
C GLU A 45 0.80 3.18 5.75
N LEU A 46 1.55 2.60 4.82
CA LEU A 46 2.63 1.65 5.10
C LEU A 46 4.03 2.27 5.04
N ILE A 47 4.18 3.41 4.35
CA ILE A 47 5.49 4.04 4.09
C ILE A 47 5.67 5.35 4.86
N ASP A 48 4.71 5.72 5.71
CA ASP A 48 4.72 6.98 6.44
C ASP A 48 6.01 7.18 7.24
N LYS A 49 6.51 6.13 7.89
CA LYS A 49 7.78 6.17 8.63
C LYS A 49 8.98 6.51 7.73
N ASP A 50 9.05 5.92 6.54
CA ASP A 50 10.17 6.13 5.60
C ASP A 50 10.10 7.49 4.91
N LEU A 51 8.89 8.04 4.73
CA LEU A 51 8.71 9.42 4.28
C LEU A 51 9.16 10.41 5.36
N HIS A 52 8.80 10.17 6.63
CA HIS A 52 9.18 11.03 7.74
C HIS A 52 10.69 11.00 8.03
N SER A 53 11.36 9.85 7.85
CA SER A 53 12.82 9.75 8.01
C SER A 53 13.60 10.28 6.82
N GLY A 54 12.94 10.54 5.68
CA GLY A 54 13.59 10.97 4.44
C GLY A 54 14.25 9.83 3.67
N ASN A 55 14.04 8.57 4.06
CA ASN A 55 14.50 7.40 3.30
C ASN A 55 13.77 7.28 1.96
N LEU A 56 12.50 7.68 1.94
CA LEU A 56 11.68 7.80 0.74
C LEU A 56 11.23 9.24 0.57
N VAL A 57 11.03 9.62 -0.69
CA VAL A 57 10.41 10.89 -1.07
C VAL A 57 9.30 10.62 -2.07
N ILE A 58 8.26 11.45 -2.05
CA ILE A 58 7.20 11.37 -3.05
C ILE A 58 7.74 11.88 -4.38
N ALA A 59 7.87 10.98 -5.36
CA ALA A 59 8.35 11.32 -6.70
C ALA A 59 7.25 11.94 -7.58
N CYS A 60 5.97 11.68 -7.27
CA CYS A 60 4.82 12.20 -8.00
C CYS A 60 3.63 12.38 -7.05
N ASP A 61 3.02 13.57 -7.05
CA ASP A 61 1.90 13.91 -6.17
C ASP A 61 0.56 13.26 -6.56
N GLN A 62 0.52 12.54 -7.70
CA GLN A 62 -0.68 11.91 -8.19
C GLN A 62 -1.02 10.66 -7.38
N ARG A 63 -2.09 10.76 -6.59
CA ARG A 63 -2.62 9.67 -5.76
C ARG A 63 -3.81 9.03 -6.46
N VAL A 64 -3.80 7.71 -6.52
CA VAL A 64 -4.89 6.92 -7.09
C VAL A 64 -5.48 6.07 -5.97
N LYS A 65 -6.80 6.07 -5.85
CA LYS A 65 -7.49 5.20 -4.89
C LYS A 65 -7.30 3.76 -5.32
N HIS A 66 -6.71 2.96 -4.45
CA HIS A 66 -6.63 1.52 -4.66
C HIS A 66 -8.01 0.88 -4.47
N GLU A 67 -8.32 -0.14 -5.27
CA GLU A 67 -9.63 -0.82 -5.21
C GLU A 67 -9.75 -1.73 -3.98
N PHE A 68 -8.62 -2.17 -3.43
CA PHE A 68 -8.59 -3.08 -2.28
C PHE A 68 -8.40 -2.32 -0.96
N SER A 69 -8.80 -2.98 0.12
CA SER A 69 -8.69 -2.45 1.48
C SER A 69 -8.40 -3.58 2.45
N TYR A 70 -7.93 -3.26 3.65
CA TYR A 70 -7.71 -4.24 4.71
C TYR A 70 -9.01 -4.50 5.47
N TYR A 71 -9.35 -5.78 5.69
CA TYR A 71 -10.59 -6.20 6.33
C TYR A 71 -10.31 -7.10 7.53
N LEU A 72 -10.99 -6.84 8.65
CA LEU A 72 -11.07 -7.79 9.77
C LEU A 72 -12.17 -8.82 9.47
N VAL A 73 -11.78 -10.05 9.15
CA VAL A 73 -12.70 -11.13 8.80
C VAL A 73 -12.83 -12.14 9.93
N TYR A 74 -14.06 -12.52 10.27
CA TYR A 74 -14.36 -13.50 11.30
C TYR A 74 -15.64 -14.28 10.95
N ARG A 75 -15.80 -15.47 11.55
CA ARG A 75 -17.00 -16.31 11.33
C ARG A 75 -18.25 -15.59 11.85
N PRO A 76 -19.40 -15.63 11.14
CA PRO A 76 -20.63 -14.97 11.58
C PRO A 76 -21.08 -15.33 13.00
N SER A 77 -20.81 -16.57 13.45
CA SER A 77 -21.11 -17.05 14.80
C SER A 77 -20.39 -16.29 15.91
N LEU A 78 -19.27 -15.62 15.60
CA LEU A 78 -18.47 -14.86 16.56
C LEU A 78 -18.91 -13.40 16.70
N LYS A 79 -19.94 -12.94 15.98
CA LYS A 79 -20.37 -11.53 15.95
C LYS A 79 -20.67 -10.91 17.33
N LYS A 80 -21.04 -11.72 18.33
CA LYS A 80 -21.32 -11.29 19.71
C LYS A 80 -20.22 -11.68 20.72
N ASN A 81 -19.10 -12.23 20.25
CA ASN A 81 -18.01 -12.63 21.13
C ASN A 81 -17.32 -11.38 21.73
N ALA A 82 -17.27 -11.30 23.06
CA ALA A 82 -16.74 -10.13 23.76
C ALA A 82 -15.26 -9.85 23.45
N SER A 83 -14.42 -10.89 23.40
CA SER A 83 -12.99 -10.75 23.08
C SER A 83 -12.76 -10.28 21.65
N LEU A 84 -13.57 -10.76 20.69
CA LEU A 84 -13.52 -10.26 19.31
C LEU A 84 -13.91 -8.78 19.23
N LEU A 85 -14.98 -8.39 19.90
CA LEU A 85 -15.44 -7.00 19.91
C LEU A 85 -14.38 -6.08 20.53
N GLN A 86 -13.79 -6.49 21.65
CA GLN A 86 -12.71 -5.75 22.29
C GLN A 86 -11.48 -5.62 21.39
N PHE A 87 -11.08 -6.68 20.69
CA PHE A 87 -9.98 -6.62 19.73
C PHE A 87 -10.30 -5.73 18.52
N ARG A 88 -11.51 -5.83 17.96
CA ARG A 88 -11.97 -4.97 16.86
C ARG A 88 -11.92 -3.50 17.28
N ASP A 89 -12.48 -3.18 18.44
CA ASP A 89 -12.58 -1.80 18.91
C ASP A 89 -11.20 -1.21 19.20
N TRP A 90 -10.30 -2.01 19.79
CA TRP A 90 -8.89 -1.65 19.92
C TRP A 90 -8.24 -1.40 18.55
N LEU A 91 -8.39 -2.33 17.60
CA LEU A 91 -7.78 -2.24 16.26
C LEU A 91 -8.25 -0.99 15.52
N THR A 92 -9.54 -0.67 15.57
CA THR A 92 -10.10 0.53 14.95
C THR A 92 -9.65 1.84 15.60
N GLY A 93 -9.11 1.79 16.83
CA GLY A 93 -8.49 2.93 17.49
C GLY A 93 -6.98 3.05 17.25
N GLN A 94 -6.36 2.11 16.51
CA GLN A 94 -4.94 2.17 16.11
C GLN A 94 -4.75 2.66 14.67
N ILE A 95 -5.84 2.82 13.91
CA ILE A 95 -5.86 3.34 12.55
C ILE A 95 -6.29 4.81 12.62
#